data_AF-A0A7V3WJS0-F1
#
_entry.id   AF-A0A7V3WJS0-F1
#
_cell.length_a   1.000
_cell.length_b   1.000
_cell.length_c   1.000
_cell.angle_alpha   90.00
_cell.angle_beta   90.00
_cell.angle_gamma   90.00
#
_symmetry.space_group_name_H-M   'P 1'
#
loop_
_entity.id
_entity.type
_entity.pdbx_description
1 polymer ?
#
loop_
_entity_poly.entity_id
_entity_poly.type
_entity_poly.pdbx_seq_one_letter_code
_entity_poly.pdbx_strand_id
1 'polypeptide(L)'
;MAWATFLVGNSSVGRKEFDEAGGFDPDFKTWGFEHFELAFRLQRLGVKFLSRPGIMSYHIPHSRENGYYQSMIESSCELIKTKYPEHPFELLRDFLFGKVSLQDFEMGFSKKVTANLINQDPVFFNI
;
A
#
# COMPACT_ATOMS: atom_id res chain seq x y z
N MET A 1 -1.83 4.07 -9.19
CA MET A 1 -0.54 3.70 -8.57
C MET A 1 -0.57 2.23 -8.17
N ALA A 2 0.09 1.36 -8.93
CA ALA A 2 -0.16 -0.09 -8.81
C ALA A 2 0.50 -0.75 -7.58
N TRP A 3 1.62 -0.21 -7.08
CA TRP A 3 2.32 -0.75 -5.91
C TRP A 3 1.44 -0.74 -4.65
N ALA A 4 0.58 0.28 -4.49
CA ALA A 4 -0.32 0.43 -3.35
C ALA A 4 -1.46 -0.61 -3.34
N THR A 5 -1.55 -1.48 -4.35
CA THR A 5 -2.52 -2.59 -4.40
C THR A 5 -1.88 -3.95 -4.08
N PHE A 6 -0.57 -3.99 -3.81
CA PHE A 6 0.14 -5.23 -3.49
C PHE A 6 -0.09 -5.60 -2.02
N LEU A 7 -0.99 -6.55 -1.80
CA LEU A 7 -1.28 -7.12 -0.50
C LEU A 7 -0.77 -8.55 -0.46
N VAL A 8 0.21 -8.84 0.41
CA VAL A 8 0.90 -10.15 0.45
C VAL A 8 -0.03 -11.34 0.74
N GLY A 9 -1.20 -11.09 1.35
CA GLY A 9 -2.22 -12.11 1.56
C GLY A 9 -2.90 -12.63 0.29
N ASN A 10 -2.76 -11.93 -0.85
CA ASN A 10 -3.25 -12.39 -2.15
C ASN A 10 -2.42 -11.82 -3.31
N SER A 11 -1.09 -11.83 -3.17
CA SER A 11 -0.16 -11.41 -4.21
C SER A 11 0.95 -12.43 -4.38
N SER A 12 1.54 -12.47 -5.57
CA SER A 12 2.74 -13.25 -5.86
C SER A 12 3.77 -12.36 -6.55
N VAL A 13 5.05 -12.67 -6.31
CA VAL A 13 6.19 -12.00 -6.92
C VAL A 13 7.20 -13.06 -7.33
N GLY A 14 7.87 -12.86 -8.46
CA GLY A 14 8.93 -13.75 -8.88
C GLY A 14 10.10 -13.71 -7.88
N ARG A 15 10.73 -14.86 -7.66
CA ARG A 15 11.82 -14.98 -6.69
C ARG A 15 12.97 -14.02 -7.01
N LYS A 16 13.31 -13.90 -8.29
CA LYS A 16 14.40 -13.02 -8.74
C LYS A 16 14.10 -11.57 -8.37
N GLU A 17 12.90 -11.09 -8.66
CA GLU A 17 12.47 -9.72 -8.36
C GLU A 17 12.39 -9.46 -6.84
N PHE A 18 11.96 -10.46 -6.06
CA PHE A 18 11.95 -10.39 -4.59
C PHE A 18 13.37 -10.28 -4.01
N ASP A 19 14.30 -11.11 -4.50
CA ASP A 19 15.69 -11.12 -4.09
C ASP A 19 16.40 -9.81 -4.51
N GLU A 20 16.15 -9.33 -5.73
CA GLU A 20 16.67 -8.03 -6.23
C GLU A 20 16.12 -6.84 -5.45
N ALA A 21 14.87 -6.91 -4.98
CA ALA A 21 14.32 -5.89 -4.08
C ALA A 21 15.00 -5.91 -2.71
N GLY A 22 15.59 -7.04 -2.28
CA GLY A 22 16.16 -7.23 -0.95
C GLY A 22 15.19 -7.85 0.06
N GLY A 23 14.11 -8.49 -0.39
CA GLY A 23 13.12 -9.14 0.46
C GLY A 23 12.30 -8.16 1.31
N PHE A 24 11.65 -8.64 2.38
CA PHE A 24 10.96 -7.77 3.34
C PHE A 24 11.95 -7.00 4.21
N ASP A 25 11.63 -5.73 4.50
CA ASP A 25 12.43 -4.91 5.40
C ASP A 25 12.20 -5.34 6.87
N PRO A 26 13.24 -5.80 7.58
CA PRO A 26 13.11 -6.34 8.95
C PRO A 26 12.81 -5.27 10.01
N ASP A 27 12.84 -3.98 9.66
CA ASP A 27 12.45 -2.91 10.58
C ASP A 27 10.93 -2.85 10.80
N PHE A 28 10.13 -3.37 9.86
CA PHE A 28 8.68 -3.50 10.01
C PHE A 28 8.35 -4.70 10.92
N LYS A 29 8.34 -4.45 12.23
CA LYS A 29 8.10 -5.47 13.28
C LYS A 29 6.64 -5.56 13.72
N THR A 30 5.83 -4.58 13.33
CA THR A 30 4.40 -4.49 13.63
C THR A 30 3.58 -4.68 12.37
N TRP A 31 2.26 -4.79 12.52
CA TRP A 31 1.37 -4.97 11.39
C TRP A 31 1.35 -3.72 10.49
N GLY A 32 1.38 -3.91 9.17
CA GLY A 32 1.07 -2.87 8.20
C GLY A 32 2.31 -2.25 7.53
N PHE A 33 2.12 -1.90 6.26
CA PHE A 33 3.05 -1.23 5.36
C PHE A 33 4.29 -2.01 4.92
N GLU A 34 4.60 -3.17 5.50
CA GLU A 34 5.71 -4.02 5.07
C GLU A 34 5.56 -4.47 3.61
N HIS A 35 4.33 -4.78 3.19
CA HIS A 35 4.02 -5.14 1.81
C HIS A 35 4.05 -3.93 0.86
N PHE A 36 3.60 -2.76 1.33
CA PHE A 36 3.62 -1.52 0.56
C PHE A 36 5.05 -1.06 0.30
N GLU A 37 5.92 -1.19 1.31
CA GLU A 37 7.32 -0.83 1.22
C GLU A 37 8.07 -1.74 0.24
N LEU A 38 7.85 -3.06 0.31
CA LEU A 38 8.38 -4.00 -0.69
C LEU A 38 7.87 -3.67 -2.10
N ALA A 39 6.56 -3.43 -2.26
CA ALA A 39 5.97 -3.09 -3.54
C ALA A 39 6.51 -1.78 -4.11
N PHE A 40 6.77 -0.80 -3.25
CA PHE A 40 7.37 0.46 -3.63
C PHE A 40 8.80 0.26 -4.18
N ARG A 41 9.62 -0.56 -3.52
CA ARG A 41 10.95 -0.97 -4.04
C ARG A 41 10.86 -1.71 -5.37
N LEU A 42 9.95 -2.69 -5.48
CA LEU A 42 9.71 -3.43 -6.72
C LEU A 42 9.34 -2.50 -7.88
N GLN A 43 8.47 -1.51 -7.64
CA GLN A 43 8.12 -0.52 -8.67
C GLN A 43 9.33 0.28 -9.14
N ARG A 44 10.22 0.67 -8.23
CA ARG A 44 11.45 1.41 -8.56
C ARG A 44 12.47 0.58 -9.33
N LEU A 45 12.43 -0.75 -9.18
CA LEU A 45 13.16 -1.70 -10.02
C LEU A 45 12.53 -1.90 -11.41
N GLY A 46 11.39 -1.24 -11.70
CA GLY A 46 10.69 -1.37 -12.97
C GLY A 46 9.81 -2.61 -13.08
N VAL A 47 9.56 -3.32 -11.97
CA VAL A 47 8.66 -4.48 -11.93
C VAL A 47 7.23 -4.04 -12.26
N LYS A 48 6.58 -4.77 -13.16
CA LYS A 48 5.20 -4.51 -13.57
C LYS A 48 4.23 -5.23 -12.66
N PHE A 49 3.20 -4.52 -12.21
CA PHE A 49 2.11 -5.06 -11.40
C PHE A 49 0.93 -5.44 -12.29
N LEU A 50 0.42 -6.66 -12.13
CA LEU A 50 -0.71 -7.18 -12.88
C LEU A 50 -1.80 -7.64 -11.92
N SER A 51 -2.99 -7.03 -12.03
CA SER A 51 -4.17 -7.50 -11.30
C SER A 51 -4.81 -8.70 -12.01
N ARG A 52 -5.19 -9.72 -11.24
CA ARG A 52 -5.90 -10.92 -11.71
C ARG A 52 -7.22 -11.07 -10.93
N PRO A 53 -8.31 -10.40 -11.37
CA PRO A 53 -9.58 -10.40 -10.65
C PRO A 53 -10.21 -11.78 -10.44
N GLY A 54 -9.83 -12.78 -11.24
CA GLY A 54 -10.29 -14.17 -11.09
C GLY A 54 -9.60 -14.97 -9.99
N ILE A 55 -8.56 -14.44 -9.33
CA ILE A 55 -7.86 -15.10 -8.22
C ILE A 55 -8.45 -14.60 -6.91
N MET A 56 -9.32 -15.43 -6.32
CA MET A 56 -10.02 -15.12 -5.08
C MET A 56 -9.32 -15.73 -3.87
N SER A 57 -9.24 -14.96 -2.79
CA SER A 57 -8.79 -15.41 -1.47
C SER A 57 -9.83 -14.98 -0.44
N TYR A 58 -10.09 -15.84 0.54
CA TYR A 58 -11.06 -15.58 1.60
C TYR A 58 -10.31 -15.25 2.89
N HIS A 59 -10.53 -14.04 3.40
CA HIS A 59 -9.98 -13.64 4.70
C HIS A 59 -10.83 -14.23 5.82
N ILE A 60 -10.19 -15.00 6.71
CA ILE A 60 -10.83 -15.50 7.93
C ILE A 60 -10.51 -14.49 9.04
N PRO A 61 -11.49 -13.70 9.50
CA PRO A 61 -11.25 -12.66 10.48
C PRO A 61 -10.92 -13.26 11.84
N HIS A 62 -10.02 -12.59 12.56
CA HIS A 62 -9.71 -12.89 13.96
C HIS A 62 -10.02 -11.65 14.78
N SER A 63 -10.52 -11.85 16.00
CA SER A 63 -10.78 -10.72 16.89
C SER A 63 -9.51 -9.92 17.14
N ARG A 64 -9.67 -8.60 17.18
CA ARG A 64 -8.66 -7.61 17.54
C ARG A 64 -9.31 -6.60 18.46
N GLU A 65 -8.49 -5.92 19.24
CA GLU A 65 -8.95 -4.81 20.06
C GLU A 65 -9.42 -3.65 19.17
N ASN A 66 -10.37 -2.87 19.67
CA ASN A 66 -10.81 -1.65 19.00
C ASN A 66 -9.62 -0.70 18.80
N GLY A 67 -9.49 -0.15 17.60
CA GLY A 67 -8.39 0.77 17.28
C GLY A 67 -7.08 0.09 16.89
N TYR A 68 -6.97 -1.25 16.97
CA TYR A 68 -5.74 -1.97 16.65
C TYR A 68 -5.16 -1.58 15.28
N TYR A 69 -5.97 -1.62 14.22
CA TYR A 69 -5.51 -1.30 12.87
C TYR A 69 -5.10 0.16 12.72
N GLN A 70 -5.82 1.09 13.33
CA GLN A 70 -5.50 2.50 13.31
C GLN A 70 -4.13 2.75 13.94
N SER A 71 -3.89 2.22 15.15
CA SER A 71 -2.60 2.35 15.82
C SER A 71 -1.45 1.70 15.06
N MET A 72 -1.69 0.54 14.44
CA MET A 72 -0.68 -0.15 13.62
C MET A 72 -0.35 0.64 12.34
N ILE A 73 -1.37 1.14 11.64
CA ILE A 73 -1.21 1.99 10.45
C ILE A 73 -0.43 3.27 10.80
N GLU A 74 -0.74 3.91 11.92
CA GLU A 74 0.00 5.10 12.39
C GLU A 74 1.47 4.78 12.66
N SER A 75 1.75 3.74 13.44
CA SER A 75 3.12 3.33 13.78
C SER A 75 3.93 3.00 12.53
N SER A 76 3.37 2.22 11.61
CA SER A 76 4.07 1.84 10.38
C SER A 76 4.20 3.00 9.40
N CYS A 77 3.27 3.96 9.41
CA CYS A 77 3.38 5.19 8.63
C CYS A 77 4.55 6.05 9.12
N GLU A 78 4.77 6.16 10.43
CA GLU A 78 5.92 6.91 10.95
C GLU A 78 7.24 6.23 10.55
N LEU A 79 7.33 4.90 10.63
CA LEU A 79 8.52 4.18 10.18
C LEU A 79 8.81 4.42 8.69
N ILE A 80 7.84 4.24 7.80
CA ILE A 80 8.09 4.38 6.35
C ILE A 80 8.49 5.82 5.97
N LYS A 81 7.94 6.83 6.67
CA LYS A 81 8.32 8.24 6.48
C LYS A 81 9.78 8.49 6.83
N THR A 82 10.32 7.85 7.87
CA THR A 82 11.76 7.96 8.19
C THR A 82 12.65 7.37 7.10
N LYS A 83 12.18 6.31 6.42
CA LYS A 83 12.92 5.65 5.33
C LYS A 83 12.83 6.41 4.02
N TYR A 84 11.71 7.08 3.77
CA TYR A 84 11.40 7.76 2.52
C TYR A 84 10.88 9.19 2.76
N PRO A 85 11.68 10.11 3.32
CA PRO A 85 11.22 11.45 3.72
C PRO A 85 10.75 12.31 2.54
N GLU A 86 11.21 12.00 1.32
CA GLU A 86 10.83 12.70 0.09
C GLU A 86 9.49 12.21 -0.50
N HIS A 87 8.87 11.18 0.08
CA HIS A 87 7.63 10.58 -0.44
C HIS A 87 6.48 10.77 0.56
N PRO A 88 5.30 11.23 0.11
CA PRO A 88 4.20 11.61 1.00
C PRO A 88 3.39 10.37 1.46
N PHE A 89 4.03 9.46 2.20
CA PHE A 89 3.37 8.23 2.68
C PHE A 89 2.23 8.49 3.67
N GLU A 90 2.16 9.68 4.27
CA GLU A 90 1.00 10.14 5.03
C GLU A 90 -0.28 10.15 4.20
N LEU A 91 -0.21 10.34 2.88
CA LEU A 91 -1.38 10.28 2.00
C LEU A 91 -1.91 8.86 1.86
N LEU A 92 -1.05 7.84 1.90
CA LEU A 92 -1.50 6.44 1.94
C LEU A 92 -2.25 6.16 3.25
N ARG A 93 -1.69 6.61 4.39
CA ARG A 93 -2.36 6.52 5.70
C ARG A 93 -3.72 7.22 5.67
N ASP A 94 -3.76 8.45 5.17
CA ASP A 94 -4.99 9.25 5.14
C ASP A 94 -6.03 8.66 4.19
N PHE A 95 -5.60 8.06 3.08
CA PHE A 95 -6.49 7.29 2.21
C PHE A 95 -7.07 6.08 2.94
N LEU A 96 -6.22 5.28 3.61
CA LEU A 96 -6.67 4.11 4.39
C LEU A 96 -7.59 4.48 5.57
N PHE A 97 -7.52 5.72 6.06
CA PHE A 97 -8.43 6.26 7.09
C PHE A 97 -9.68 6.93 6.50
N GLY A 98 -9.86 6.90 5.18
CA GLY A 98 -10.99 7.54 4.50
C GLY A 98 -10.97 9.08 4.57
N LYS A 99 -9.84 9.69 4.92
CA LYS A 99 -9.69 11.15 5.05
C LYS A 99 -9.46 11.84 3.70
N VAL A 100 -8.84 11.15 2.76
CA VAL A 100 -8.62 11.61 1.39
C VAL A 100 -9.12 10.57 0.40
N SER A 101 -9.47 10.99 -0.81
CA SER A 101 -9.88 10.07 -1.87
C SER A 101 -8.67 9.35 -2.50
N LEU A 102 -8.93 8.28 -3.24
CA LEU A 102 -7.94 7.61 -4.08
C LEU A 102 -7.33 8.59 -5.09
N GLN A 103 -8.16 9.48 -5.65
CA GLN A 103 -7.72 10.52 -6.59
C GLN A 103 -6.74 11.49 -5.92
N ASP A 104 -7.04 11.95 -4.70
CA ASP A 104 -6.15 12.83 -3.92
C ASP A 104 -4.83 12.12 -3.59
N PHE A 105 -4.90 10.85 -3.19
CA PHE A 105 -3.71 10.04 -2.95
C PHE A 105 -2.84 9.90 -4.21
N GLU A 106 -3.43 9.53 -5.35
CA GLU A 106 -2.70 9.40 -6.61
C GLU A 106 -2.09 10.72 -7.07
N MET A 107 -2.86 11.81 -7.00
CA MET A 107 -2.40 13.14 -7.35
C MET A 107 -1.26 13.59 -6.43
N GLY A 108 -1.41 13.45 -5.12
CA GLY A 108 -0.41 13.91 -4.16
C GLY A 108 0.90 13.12 -4.26
N PHE A 109 0.80 11.79 -4.37
CA PHE A 109 1.94 10.87 -4.36
C PHE A 109 2.64 10.75 -5.73
N SER A 110 1.90 10.73 -6.84
CA SER A 110 2.46 10.52 -8.18
C SER A 110 2.34 11.69 -9.14
N LYS A 111 1.72 12.81 -8.70
CA LYS A 111 1.40 13.99 -9.54
C LYS A 111 0.56 13.65 -10.77
N LYS A 112 -0.16 12.52 -10.71
CA LYS A 112 -0.99 12.00 -11.79
C LYS A 112 -2.14 11.20 -11.19
N VAL A 113 -3.31 11.34 -11.79
CA VAL A 113 -4.47 10.49 -11.52
C VAL A 113 -4.63 9.48 -12.65
N THR A 114 -5.00 8.26 -12.30
CA THR A 114 -5.33 7.20 -13.27
C THR A 114 -6.47 7.69 -14.16
N ALA A 115 -6.31 7.57 -15.48
CA ALA A 115 -7.24 8.19 -16.44
C ALA A 115 -8.71 7.83 -16.20
N ASN A 116 -8.98 6.60 -15.79
CA ASN A 116 -10.34 6.11 -15.52
C ASN A 116 -10.97 6.70 -14.24
N LEU A 117 -10.20 7.40 -13.39
CA LEU A 117 -10.69 8.03 -12.16
C LEU A 117 -10.93 9.54 -12.29
N ILE A 118 -10.45 10.19 -13.36
CA ILE A 118 -10.46 11.66 -13.50
C ILE A 118 -11.88 12.24 -13.47
N ASN A 119 -12.83 11.56 -14.10
CA ASN A 119 -14.22 12.01 -14.22
C ASN A 119 -15.19 11.19 -13.34
N GLN A 120 -14.66 10.45 -12.37
CA GLN A 120 -15.49 9.67 -11.45
C GLN A 120 -15.61 10.41 -10.11
N ASP A 121 -16.68 10.09 -9.37
CA ASP A 121 -16.85 10.57 -8.02
C ASP A 121 -15.64 10.18 -7.14
N PRO A 122 -15.28 10.99 -6.14
CA PRO A 122 -14.18 10.69 -5.23
C PRO A 122 -14.35 9.31 -4.57
N VAL A 123 -13.34 8.46 -4.71
CA VAL A 123 -13.36 7.10 -4.15
C VAL A 123 -12.67 7.11 -2.79
N PHE A 124 -13.41 6.94 -1.72
CA PHE A 124 -12.86 6.83 -0.37
C PHE A 124 -12.68 5.37 0.03
N PHE A 125 -11.68 5.11 0.88
CA PHE A 125 -11.57 3.82 1.55
C PHE A 125 -12.62 3.75 2.66
N ASN A 126 -13.47 2.73 2.61
CA ASN A 126 -14.47 2.47 3.65
C ASN A 126 -13.95 1.36 4.55
N ILE A 127 -13.76 1.66 5.84
CA ILE A 127 -13.50 0.67 6.90
C ILE A 127 -14.83 0.14 7.43
#